data_AF-A0A436WS52-F1
#
_entry.id   AF-A0A436WS52-F1
#
_cell.length_a   1.000
_cell.length_b   1.000
_cell.length_c   1.000
_cell.angle_alpha   90.00
_cell.angle_beta   90.00
_cell.angle_gamma   90.00
#
_symmetry.space_group_name_H-M   'P 1'
#
loop_
_entity.id
_entity.type
_entity.pdbx_description
1 polymer ?
#
loop_
_entity_poly.entity_id
_entity_poly.type
_entity_poly.pdbx_seq_one_letter_code
_entity_poly.pdbx_strand_id
1 'polypeptide(L)'
;IQHHMLLHDAHNLWPEFMEKVLGLKMATEAKRMRFNQTALAIDAAIAGQGIALASRFLVAADLAAGRLVQPVQGDMRGTQDFHVVMPRKQRHPEPTQAVRQWLLDASDAG
;
A
#
# COMPACT_ATOMS: atom_id res chain seq x y z
N ILE A 1 -3.20 8.68 -17.58
CA ILE A 1 -2.15 8.39 -16.57
C ILE A 1 -0.79 9.05 -16.90
N GLN A 2 -0.33 9.08 -18.16
CA GLN A 2 1.01 9.60 -18.52
C GLN A 2 1.25 11.10 -18.23
N HIS A 3 0.19 11.91 -18.04
CA HIS A 3 0.29 13.33 -17.71
C HIS A 3 0.21 13.65 -16.21
N HIS A 4 -0.01 12.64 -15.36
CA HIS A 4 -0.17 12.84 -13.90
C HIS A 4 1.10 12.43 -13.18
N MET A 5 1.41 13.11 -12.08
CA MET A 5 2.55 12.75 -11.23
C MET A 5 2.27 11.41 -10.56
N LEU A 6 3.18 10.45 -10.71
CA LEU A 6 3.11 9.17 -10.00
C LEU A 6 3.86 9.30 -8.68
N LEU A 7 3.16 9.01 -7.59
CA LEU A 7 3.70 9.04 -6.24
C LEU A 7 4.17 7.62 -5.90
N HIS A 8 5.47 7.47 -5.76
CA HIS A 8 6.14 6.22 -5.42
C HIS A 8 6.37 6.16 -3.91
N ASP A 9 6.07 5.02 -3.30
CA ASP A 9 6.47 4.70 -1.94
C ASP A 9 7.76 3.87 -1.93
N ALA A 10 8.11 3.31 -0.76
CA ALA A 10 9.28 2.46 -0.60
C ALA A 10 9.20 1.12 -1.35
N HIS A 11 8.00 0.56 -1.55
CA HIS A 11 7.81 -0.72 -2.24
C HIS A 11 8.01 -0.60 -3.75
N ASN A 12 7.79 0.61 -4.30
CA ASN A 12 8.06 0.94 -5.70
C ASN A 12 7.37 -0.02 -6.69
N LEU A 13 6.09 -0.34 -6.44
CA LEU A 13 5.31 -1.32 -7.21
C LEU A 13 4.79 -0.81 -8.57
N TRP A 14 4.99 0.47 -8.89
CA TRP A 14 4.53 1.07 -10.15
C TRP A 14 5.00 0.34 -11.42
N PRO A 15 6.28 -0.06 -11.57
CA PRO A 15 6.74 -0.81 -12.74
C PRO A 15 5.99 -2.13 -12.91
N GLU A 16 5.82 -2.88 -11.83
CA GLU A 16 5.11 -4.16 -11.82
C GLU A 16 3.63 -3.97 -12.16
N PHE A 17 2.97 -2.97 -11.56
CA PHE A 17 1.57 -2.64 -11.85
C PHE A 17 1.37 -2.25 -13.32
N MET A 18 2.24 -1.40 -13.88
CA MET A 18 2.12 -1.00 -15.29
C MET A 18 2.25 -2.20 -16.23
N GLU A 19 3.21 -3.09 -15.97
CA GLU A 19 3.44 -4.24 -16.81
C GLU A 19 2.32 -5.28 -16.68
N LYS A 20 1.98 -5.68 -15.45
CA LYS A 20 1.04 -6.78 -15.19
C LYS A 20 -0.42 -6.40 -15.34
N VAL A 21 -0.79 -5.18 -14.98
CA VAL A 21 -2.20 -4.74 -14.96
C VAL A 21 -2.55 -3.95 -16.22
N LEU A 22 -1.65 -3.07 -16.68
CA LEU A 22 -1.93 -2.21 -17.83
C LEU A 22 -1.32 -2.72 -19.14
N GLY A 23 -0.42 -3.71 -19.09
CA GLY A 23 0.31 -4.17 -20.29
C GLY A 23 1.24 -3.09 -20.86
N LEU A 24 1.63 -2.10 -20.05
CA LEU A 24 2.44 -0.96 -20.45
C LEU A 24 3.81 -1.04 -19.80
N LYS A 25 4.84 -0.59 -20.53
CA LYS A 25 6.14 -0.32 -19.92
C LYS A 25 6.12 1.05 -19.25
N MET A 26 6.70 1.14 -18.06
CA MET A 26 6.91 2.44 -17.41
C MET A 26 7.79 3.33 -18.29
N ALA A 27 7.26 4.48 -18.69
CA ALA A 27 8.03 5.47 -19.43
C ALA A 27 9.18 6.01 -18.57
N THR A 28 10.37 6.13 -19.18
CA THR A 28 11.57 6.68 -18.53
C THR A 28 11.35 8.15 -18.13
N GLU A 29 10.53 8.89 -18.90
CA GLU A 29 10.23 10.32 -18.70
C GLU A 29 9.01 10.61 -17.82
N ALA A 30 8.36 9.60 -17.25
CA ALA A 30 7.22 9.83 -16.36
C ALA A 30 7.62 10.74 -15.17
N LYS A 31 6.81 11.75 -14.83
CA LYS A 31 7.00 12.58 -13.63
C LYS A 31 6.79 11.73 -12.38
N ARG A 32 7.81 11.64 -11.52
CA ARG A 32 7.81 10.80 -10.31
C ARG A 32 8.16 11.63 -9.08
N MET A 33 7.41 11.42 -8.01
CA MET A 33 7.77 11.85 -6.65
C MET A 33 7.97 10.61 -5.79
N ARG A 34 9.02 10.57 -4.97
CA ARG A 34 9.34 9.39 -4.16
C ARG A 34 9.22 9.73 -2.68
N PHE A 35 8.53 8.86 -1.96
CA PHE A 35 8.38 8.86 -0.52
C PHE A 35 8.99 7.58 0.04
N ASN A 36 9.50 7.64 1.27
CA ASN A 36 10.02 6.48 1.99
C ASN A 36 8.93 5.69 2.73
N GLN A 37 7.69 6.19 2.74
CA GLN A 37 6.55 5.56 3.42
C GLN A 37 5.29 5.68 2.57
N THR A 38 4.48 4.63 2.54
CA THR A 38 3.21 4.60 1.80
C THR A 38 2.22 5.65 2.33
N ALA A 39 2.20 5.90 3.64
CA ALA A 39 1.32 6.91 4.25
C ALA A 39 1.57 8.32 3.66
N LEU A 40 2.83 8.73 3.50
CA LEU A 40 3.16 10.04 2.91
C LEU A 40 2.73 10.14 1.44
N ALA A 41 2.84 9.05 0.68
CA ALA A 41 2.35 9.02 -0.70
C ALA A 41 0.80 9.12 -0.76
N ILE A 42 0.10 8.50 0.21
CA ILE A 42 -1.36 8.61 0.34
C ILE A 42 -1.77 10.04 0.69
N ASP A 43 -1.11 10.66 1.68
CA ASP A 43 -1.40 12.05 2.09
C ASP A 43 -1.20 13.02 0.91
N ALA A 44 -0.13 12.84 0.14
CA ALA A 44 0.12 13.63 -1.07
C ALA A 44 -0.95 13.40 -2.15
N ALA A 45 -1.47 12.18 -2.31
CA ALA A 45 -2.59 11.89 -3.22
C ALA A 45 -3.89 12.56 -2.76
N ILE A 46 -4.20 12.52 -1.46
CA ILE A 46 -5.34 13.22 -0.85
C ILE A 46 -5.23 14.72 -1.08
N ALA A 47 -4.01 15.28 -0.97
CA ALA A 47 -3.73 16.69 -1.25
C ALA A 47 -3.73 17.04 -2.76
N GLY A 48 -4.05 16.09 -3.65
CA GLY A 48 -4.13 16.31 -5.09
C GLY A 48 -2.79 16.42 -5.82
N GLN A 49 -1.69 15.99 -5.19
CA GLN A 49 -0.34 16.13 -5.76
C GLN A 49 -0.02 15.08 -6.83
N GLY A 50 -0.83 14.03 -6.96
CA GLY A 50 -0.62 12.97 -7.93
C GLY A 50 -1.45 11.72 -7.68
N ILE A 51 -1.06 10.64 -8.34
CA ILE A 51 -1.67 9.31 -8.19
C ILE A 51 -0.72 8.44 -7.37
N ALA A 52 -1.20 7.89 -6.26
CA ALA A 52 -0.48 6.89 -5.47
C ALA A 52 -0.97 5.48 -5.81
N LEU A 53 -0.03 4.53 -5.84
CA LEU A 53 -0.34 3.10 -5.82
C LEU A 53 -0.25 2.65 -4.36
N ALA A 54 -1.37 2.21 -3.78
CA ALA A 54 -1.47 1.86 -2.36
C ALA A 54 -2.35 0.63 -2.15
N SER A 55 -2.12 -0.09 -1.04
CA SER A 55 -2.98 -1.20 -0.63
C SER A 55 -4.41 -0.73 -0.38
N ARG A 56 -5.39 -1.47 -0.90
CA ARG A 56 -6.82 -1.16 -0.78
C ARG A 56 -7.24 -0.98 0.68
N PHE A 57 -6.67 -1.80 1.58
CA PHE A 57 -6.93 -1.74 3.01
C PHE A 57 -6.57 -0.37 3.62
N LEU A 58 -5.45 0.22 3.20
CA LEU A 58 -4.97 1.50 3.74
C LEU A 58 -5.81 2.70 3.31
N VAL A 59 -6.47 2.62 2.15
CA VAL A 59 -7.22 3.74 1.55
C VAL A 59 -8.74 3.52 1.51
N ALA A 60 -9.23 2.43 2.10
CA ALA A 60 -10.64 2.06 2.07
C ALA A 60 -11.55 3.17 2.63
N ALA A 61 -11.17 3.75 3.78
CA ALA A 61 -11.90 4.83 4.43
C ALA A 61 -11.89 6.12 3.60
N ASP A 62 -10.76 6.49 3.00
CA ASP A 62 -10.64 7.68 2.15
C ASP A 62 -11.44 7.57 0.86
N LEU A 63 -11.49 6.36 0.28
CA LEU A 63 -12.32 6.07 -0.89
C LEU A 63 -13.80 6.10 -0.55
N ALA A 64 -14.21 5.53 0.59
CA ALA A 64 -15.59 5.59 1.07
C ALA A 64 -16.04 7.03 1.38
N ALA A 65 -15.13 7.85 1.91
CA ALA A 65 -15.38 9.27 2.20
C ALA A 65 -15.28 10.18 0.96
N GLY A 66 -14.92 9.66 -0.21
CA GLY A 66 -14.74 10.44 -1.44
C GLY A 66 -13.53 11.39 -1.42
N ARG A 67 -12.63 11.27 -0.44
CA ARG A 67 -11.35 12.02 -0.41
C ARG A 67 -10.38 11.52 -1.46
N LEU A 68 -10.45 10.22 -1.75
CA LEU A 68 -9.76 9.58 -2.86
C LEU A 68 -10.78 9.02 -3.84
N VAL A 69 -10.32 8.85 -5.07
CA VAL A 69 -11.01 8.07 -6.10
C VAL A 69 -10.01 7.08 -6.71
N GLN A 70 -10.50 6.04 -7.36
CA GLN A 70 -9.66 5.13 -8.15
C GLN A 70 -9.67 5.59 -9.63
N PRO A 71 -8.64 6.31 -10.10
CA PRO A 71 -8.65 6.87 -11.46
C PRO A 71 -8.31 5.85 -12.55
N VAL A 72 -7.75 4.69 -12.18
CA VAL A 72 -7.30 3.64 -13.09
C VAL A 72 -7.97 2.33 -12.68
N GLN A 73 -8.67 1.71 -13.63
CA GLN A 73 -9.25 0.38 -13.43
C GLN A 73 -8.14 -0.67 -13.39
N GLY A 74 -8.21 -1.55 -12.40
CA GLY A 74 -7.23 -2.61 -12.19
C GLY A 74 -6.63 -2.60 -10.80
N ASP A 75 -6.52 -3.80 -10.23
CA ASP A 75 -5.83 -4.09 -8.99
C ASP A 75 -4.82 -5.21 -9.22
N MET A 76 -3.85 -5.30 -8.33
CA MET A 76 -2.88 -6.38 -8.31
C MET A 76 -2.84 -6.93 -6.90
N ARG A 77 -2.85 -8.26 -6.77
CA ARG A 77 -2.48 -8.89 -5.51
C ARG A 77 -1.02 -8.59 -5.25
N GLY A 78 -0.76 -7.79 -4.21
CA GLY A 78 0.59 -7.59 -3.71
C GLY A 78 1.22 -8.94 -3.38
N THR A 79 2.52 -9.07 -3.62
CA THR A 79 3.31 -10.24 -3.24
C THR A 79 3.79 -10.17 -1.78
N GLN A 80 3.48 -9.08 -1.08
CA GLN A 80 3.91 -8.81 0.29
C GLN A 80 2.72 -8.92 1.23
N ASP A 81 2.84 -9.81 2.21
CA ASP A 81 1.86 -10.03 3.26
C ASP A 81 2.29 -9.35 4.57
N PHE A 82 1.32 -9.13 5.46
CA PHE A 82 1.60 -8.70 6.83
C PHE A 82 1.91 -9.91 7.70
N HIS A 83 2.99 -9.84 8.47
CA HIS A 83 3.44 -10.94 9.32
C HIS A 83 3.56 -10.50 10.78
N VAL A 84 3.04 -11.32 11.70
CA VAL A 84 3.29 -11.19 13.13
C VAL A 84 4.62 -11.88 13.46
N VAL A 85 5.64 -11.10 13.81
CA VAL A 85 6.98 -11.61 14.16
C VAL A 85 7.23 -11.51 15.66
N MET A 86 7.89 -12.53 16.23
CA MET A 86 8.20 -12.60 17.65
C MET A 86 9.64 -13.05 17.89
N PRO A 87 10.31 -12.60 18.98
CA PRO A 87 11.63 -13.10 19.35
C PRO A 87 11.61 -14.61 19.60
N ARG A 88 12.68 -15.31 19.17
CA ARG A 88 12.82 -16.77 19.42
C ARG A 88 12.87 -17.13 20.90
N LYS A 89 13.46 -16.27 21.74
CA LYS A 89 13.48 -16.42 23.20
C LYS A 89 12.60 -15.34 23.82
N GLN A 90 11.44 -15.73 24.30
CA GLN A 90 10.46 -14.82 24.89
C GLN A 90 10.79 -14.62 26.37
N ARG A 91 10.94 -13.35 26.79
CA ARG A 91 11.11 -12.99 28.21
C ARG A 91 9.81 -13.22 29.00
N HIS A 92 8.66 -13.04 28.36
CA HIS A 92 7.32 -13.21 28.93
C HIS A 92 6.43 -13.98 27.94
N PRO A 93 6.42 -15.31 27.96
CA PRO A 93 5.80 -16.11 26.90
C PRO A 93 4.27 -15.97 26.85
N GLU A 94 3.61 -15.97 28.00
CA GLU A 94 2.14 -15.92 28.06
C GLU A 94 1.55 -14.60 27.53
N PRO A 95 1.98 -13.39 27.98
CA PRO A 95 1.49 -12.13 27.39
C PRO A 95 1.83 -12.00 25.89
N THR A 96 2.99 -12.50 25.48
CA THR A 96 3.41 -12.47 24.06
C THR A 96 2.47 -13.32 23.20
N GLN A 97 2.10 -14.51 23.69
CA GLN A 97 1.16 -15.39 22.99
C GLN A 97 -0.25 -14.80 22.97
N ALA A 98 -0.70 -14.19 24.06
CA ALA A 98 -2.00 -13.54 24.13
C ALA A 98 -2.14 -12.41 23.09
N VAL A 99 -1.13 -11.52 22.98
CA VAL A 99 -1.14 -10.44 21.98
C VAL A 99 -1.04 -11.00 20.56
N ARG A 100 -0.21 -12.03 20.33
CA ARG A 100 -0.15 -12.68 19.02
C ARG A 100 -1.51 -13.23 18.61
N GLN A 101 -2.19 -13.95 19.51
CA GLN A 101 -3.49 -14.53 19.19
C GLN A 101 -4.51 -13.44 18.90
N TRP A 102 -4.56 -12.40 19.74
CA TRP A 102 -5.43 -11.24 19.51
C TRP A 102 -5.18 -10.56 18.14
N LEU A 103 -3.91 -10.40 17.72
CA LEU A 103 -3.58 -9.84 16.40
C LEU A 103 -4.06 -10.73 15.25
N LEU A 104 -3.94 -12.05 15.38
CA LEU A 104 -4.40 -13.01 14.37
C LEU A 104 -5.94 -13.02 14.27
N ASP A 105 -6.63 -13.05 15.41
CA ASP A 105 -8.09 -13.00 15.46
C ASP A 105 -8.62 -11.69 14.86
N ALA A 106 -7.93 -10.57 15.14
CA ALA A 106 -8.27 -9.28 14.56
C ALA A 106 -8.03 -9.20 13.03
N SER A 107 -7.10 -10.00 12.50
CA SER A 107 -6.83 -10.07 11.05
C SER A 107 -7.81 -10.97 10.28
N ASP A 108 -8.40 -11.96 10.94
CA ASP A 108 -9.38 -12.88 10.33
C ASP A 108 -10.79 -12.26 10.23
N ALA A 109 -11.02 -11.10 10.84
CA ALA A 109 -12.31 -10.38 10.82
C ALA A 109 -12.50 -9.45 9.60
N GLY A 110 -11.71 -9.62 8.54
CA GLY A 110 -11.70 -8.79 7.32
C GLY A 110 -12.46 -9.38 6.14
#